data_AF-A0A6A0GSY0-F1
#
_entry.id   AF-A0A6A0GSY0-F1
#
_cell.length_a   1.000
_cell.length_b   1.000
_cell.length_c   1.000
_cell.angle_alpha   90.00
_cell.angle_beta   90.00
_cell.angle_gamma   90.00
#
_symmetry.space_group_name_H-M   'P 1'
#
loop_
_entity.id
_entity.type
_entity.pdbx_description
1 polymer ?
#
loop_
_entity_poly.entity_id
_entity_poly.type
_entity_poly.pdbx_seq_one_letter_code
_entity_poly.pdbx_strand_id
1 'polypeptide(L)'
;MAIQKLGGAVFPKLNWTAPKSCSDSEKIVNSLPVLVLRKWCDINPSGEFRCFVTQSRLMGVCPRDVSQYYPCLGLERSSILADISSFWRENIDNRFPLKNYVFDVVRKSKDEVLLLDFSPLHEGRTRGLLFDNRSTDELHADGDDAEDLHEAMPEFRYISSETGVQPSLE
;
A
#
# COMPACT_ATOMS: atom_id res chain seq x y z
N MET A 1 7.55 -20.32 -24.82
CA MET A 1 7.81 -20.47 -23.37
C MET A 1 7.22 -19.27 -22.60
N ALA A 2 6.79 -19.39 -21.34
CA ALA A 2 6.07 -18.30 -20.63
C ALA A 2 6.86 -16.97 -20.54
N ILE A 3 8.17 -17.05 -20.29
CA ILE A 3 9.07 -15.88 -20.21
C ILE A 3 9.11 -15.12 -21.54
N GLN A 4 9.15 -15.82 -22.68
CA GLN A 4 9.14 -15.19 -24.00
C GLN A 4 7.84 -14.44 -24.27
N LYS A 5 6.70 -14.97 -23.80
CA LYS A 5 5.40 -14.27 -23.89
C LYS A 5 5.36 -12.97 -23.08
N LEU A 6 6.22 -12.85 -22.07
CA LEU A 6 6.36 -11.66 -21.23
C LEU A 6 7.50 -10.72 -21.69
N GLY A 7 8.09 -10.96 -22.86
CA GLY A 7 9.13 -10.10 -23.42
C GLY A 7 10.56 -10.41 -22.94
N GLY A 8 10.79 -11.61 -22.40
CA GLY A 8 12.15 -12.11 -22.13
C GLY A 8 12.69 -11.83 -20.73
N ALA A 9 12.09 -10.91 -19.96
CA ALA A 9 12.47 -10.59 -18.59
C ALA A 9 11.24 -10.57 -17.67
N VAL A 10 11.36 -11.21 -16.49
CA VAL A 10 10.24 -11.39 -15.56
C VAL A 10 10.67 -11.21 -14.11
N PHE A 11 9.71 -10.81 -13.27
CA PHE A 11 9.80 -10.88 -11.81
C PHE A 11 9.00 -12.09 -11.31
N PRO A 12 9.66 -13.13 -10.77
CA PRO A 12 8.97 -14.30 -10.21
C PRO A 12 8.48 -14.01 -8.79
N LYS A 13 7.24 -14.43 -8.48
CA LYS A 13 6.66 -14.36 -7.14
C LYS A 13 5.86 -15.62 -6.84
N LEU A 14 5.94 -16.12 -5.61
CA LEU A 14 5.06 -17.18 -5.12
C LEU A 14 3.78 -16.57 -4.53
N ASN A 15 2.67 -17.29 -4.58
CA ASN A 15 1.47 -16.89 -3.85
C ASN A 15 1.77 -16.75 -2.35
N TRP A 16 1.25 -15.68 -1.75
CA TRP A 16 1.35 -15.46 -0.32
C TRP A 16 0.33 -16.35 0.40
N THR A 17 0.79 -17.22 1.30
CA THR A 17 -0.08 -17.80 2.32
C THR A 17 -0.19 -16.84 3.48
N ALA A 18 -1.35 -16.16 3.59
CA ALA A 18 -1.67 -15.38 4.76
C ALA A 18 -1.63 -16.28 6.02
N PRO A 19 -1.10 -15.80 7.16
CA PRO A 19 -1.17 -16.54 8.41
C PRO A 19 -2.62 -16.85 8.74
N LYS A 20 -2.87 -17.97 9.43
CA LYS A 20 -4.21 -18.45 9.83
C LYS A 20 -5.06 -17.41 10.59
N SER A 21 -4.45 -16.33 11.10
CA SER A 21 -5.07 -15.27 11.88
C SER A 21 -5.40 -13.99 11.08
N CYS A 22 -5.16 -13.94 9.76
CA CYS A 22 -5.30 -12.73 8.94
C CYS A 22 -6.53 -12.72 8.01
N SER A 23 -7.43 -13.70 8.15
CA SER A 23 -8.64 -13.79 7.35
C SER A 23 -9.84 -13.41 8.20
N ASP A 24 -10.64 -12.43 7.74
CA ASP A 24 -11.93 -12.07 8.34
C ASP A 24 -12.96 -13.24 8.29
N SER A 25 -12.62 -14.34 7.60
CA SER A 25 -13.38 -15.60 7.63
C SER A 25 -12.45 -16.81 7.79
N GLU A 26 -12.79 -17.72 8.70
CA GLU A 26 -11.99 -18.89 9.12
C GLU A 26 -11.89 -20.04 8.10
N LYS A 27 -11.86 -19.76 6.79
CA LYS A 27 -11.75 -20.82 5.78
C LYS A 27 -10.29 -21.09 5.44
N ILE A 28 -9.75 -22.17 6.02
CA ILE A 28 -8.43 -22.71 5.68
C ILE A 28 -8.48 -23.26 4.25
N VAL A 29 -7.96 -22.48 3.29
CA VAL A 29 -7.74 -22.97 1.94
C VAL A 29 -6.35 -23.59 1.89
N ASN A 30 -6.29 -24.92 1.88
CA ASN A 30 -5.06 -25.66 1.55
C ASN A 30 -4.75 -25.42 0.06
N SER A 31 -4.12 -24.28 -0.24
CA SER A 31 -3.69 -23.95 -1.61
C SER A 31 -2.29 -24.49 -1.87
N LEU A 32 -2.10 -25.14 -3.02
CA LEU A 32 -0.78 -25.50 -3.50
C LEU A 32 0.02 -24.22 -3.84
N PRO A 33 1.35 -24.24 -3.69
CA PRO A 33 2.17 -23.11 -4.10
C PRO A 33 2.05 -22.88 -5.62
N VAL A 34 1.87 -21.62 -6.00
CA VAL A 34 1.73 -21.17 -7.39
C VAL A 34 2.86 -20.19 -7.71
N LEU A 35 3.55 -20.44 -8.82
CA LEU A 35 4.53 -19.51 -9.38
C LEU A 35 3.83 -18.52 -10.31
N VAL A 36 3.87 -17.24 -9.95
CA VAL A 36 3.40 -16.13 -10.75
C VAL A 36 4.59 -15.44 -11.39
N LEU A 37 4.54 -15.26 -12.72
CA LEU A 37 5.54 -14.49 -13.46
C LEU A 37 4.92 -13.17 -13.90
N ARG A 38 5.51 -12.05 -13.45
CA ARG A 38 5.14 -10.72 -13.91
C ARG A 38 6.17 -10.22 -14.90
N LYS A 39 5.74 -9.49 -15.93
CA LYS A 39 6.66 -8.83 -16.86
C LYS A 39 7.55 -7.86 -16.06
N TRP A 40 8.85 -7.91 -16.31
CA TRP A 40 9.78 -6.95 -15.72
C TRP A 40 9.52 -5.54 -16.27
N CYS A 41 9.54 -4.54 -15.39
CA CYS A 41 9.61 -3.14 -15.76
C CYS A 41 10.41 -2.37 -14.72
N ASP A 42 11.08 -1.31 -15.17
CA ASP A 42 11.77 -0.40 -14.26
C ASP A 42 10.72 0.47 -13.55
N ILE A 43 10.83 0.54 -12.23
CA ILE A 43 9.98 1.34 -11.37
C ILE A 43 10.85 2.44 -10.78
N ASN A 44 10.42 3.70 -10.94
CA ASN A 44 11.05 4.80 -10.22
C ASN A 44 10.68 4.68 -8.73
N PRO A 45 11.65 4.50 -7.81
CA PRO A 45 11.36 4.30 -6.39
C PRO A 45 10.57 5.46 -5.76
N SER A 46 10.75 6.70 -6.25
CA SER A 46 9.99 7.85 -5.73
C SER A 46 8.50 7.82 -6.08
N GLY A 47 8.11 6.98 -7.04
CA GLY A 47 6.72 6.79 -7.46
C GLY A 47 6.07 5.56 -6.83
N GLU A 48 6.78 4.81 -5.98
CA GLU A 48 6.24 3.62 -5.33
C GLU A 48 5.69 3.97 -3.95
N PHE A 49 4.45 3.57 -3.69
CA PHE A 49 3.73 3.91 -2.46
C PHE A 49 3.11 2.68 -1.81
N ARG A 50 3.12 2.66 -0.48
CA ARG A 50 2.37 1.75 0.36
C ARG A 50 1.16 2.46 0.94
N CYS A 51 0.01 1.84 0.79
CA CYS A 51 -1.29 2.39 1.19
C CYS A 51 -1.94 1.49 2.24
N PHE A 52 -2.52 2.10 3.27
CA PHE A 52 -3.08 1.42 4.44
C PHE A 52 -4.59 1.58 4.47
N VAL A 53 -5.30 0.46 4.50
CA VAL A 53 -6.77 0.40 4.59
C VAL A 53 -7.16 -0.32 5.86
N THR A 54 -7.99 0.33 6.67
CA THR A 54 -8.52 -0.21 7.92
C THR A 54 -10.00 0.07 8.00
N GLN A 55 -10.80 -0.92 8.42
CA GLN A 55 -12.25 -0.84 8.48
C GLN A 55 -12.87 -0.33 7.15
N SER A 56 -12.34 -0.79 6.01
CA SER A 56 -12.78 -0.37 4.66
C SER A 56 -12.57 1.12 4.35
N ARG A 57 -11.63 1.79 5.03
CA ARG A 57 -11.26 3.18 4.76
C ARG A 57 -9.77 3.31 4.47
N LEU A 58 -9.41 4.07 3.45
CA LEU A 58 -8.01 4.42 3.16
C LEU A 58 -7.50 5.43 4.21
N MET A 59 -6.65 4.95 5.12
CA MET A 59 -6.18 5.73 6.27
C MET A 59 -4.90 6.50 5.96
N GLY A 60 -3.99 5.92 5.17
CA GLY A 60 -2.68 6.51 4.97
C GLY A 60 -1.95 6.01 3.73
N VAL A 61 -1.03 6.85 3.27
CA VAL A 61 -0.14 6.61 2.13
C VAL A 61 1.29 7.01 2.54
N CYS A 62 2.28 6.21 2.18
CA CYS A 62 3.70 6.55 2.34
C CYS A 62 4.55 6.02 1.18
N PRO A 63 5.73 6.59 0.91
CA PRO A 63 6.69 6.00 -0.01
C PRO A 63 7.10 4.60 0.42
N ARG A 64 7.30 3.72 -0.55
CA ARG A 64 7.77 2.35 -0.27
C ARG A 64 9.25 2.33 0.14
N ASP A 65 10.04 3.23 -0.45
CA ASP A 65 11.40 3.54 -0.02
C ASP A 65 11.37 4.69 1.00
N VAL A 66 11.61 4.33 2.27
CA VAL A 66 11.68 5.25 3.40
C VAL A 66 13.12 5.51 3.85
N SER A 67 14.10 5.19 3.01
CA SER A 67 15.52 5.45 3.29
C SER A 67 16.04 6.72 2.60
N GLN A 68 15.29 7.25 1.64
CA GLN A 68 15.68 8.35 0.78
C GLN A 68 14.72 9.54 0.90
N TYR A 69 15.29 10.74 0.78
CA TYR A 69 14.53 11.98 0.66
C TYR A 69 14.22 12.26 -0.82
N TYR A 70 12.94 12.46 -1.12
CA TYR A 70 12.48 12.81 -2.47
C TYR A 70 11.73 14.15 -2.44
N PRO A 71 12.36 15.26 -2.88
CA PRO A 71 11.75 16.59 -2.85
C PRO A 71 10.40 16.68 -3.60
N CYS A 72 10.24 15.90 -4.67
CA CYS A 72 9.00 15.86 -5.46
C CYS A 72 7.78 15.44 -4.64
N LEU A 73 7.95 14.62 -3.59
CA LEU A 73 6.84 14.16 -2.77
C LEU A 73 6.16 15.30 -2.02
N GLY A 74 6.93 16.30 -1.58
CA GLY A 74 6.37 17.50 -0.96
C GLY A 74 5.66 18.40 -1.97
N LEU A 75 6.24 18.57 -3.17
CA LEU A 75 5.69 19.40 -4.25
C LEU A 75 4.39 18.82 -4.82
N GLU A 76 4.31 17.50 -4.91
CA GLU A 76 3.21 16.80 -5.58
C GLU A 76 2.20 16.17 -4.61
N ARG A 77 2.38 16.36 -3.29
CA ARG A 77 1.58 15.76 -2.20
C ARG A 77 0.09 15.65 -2.52
N SER A 78 -0.54 16.77 -2.86
CA SER A 78 -1.99 16.82 -3.10
C SER A 78 -2.41 15.99 -4.31
N SER A 79 -1.60 15.99 -5.37
CA SER A 79 -1.87 15.21 -6.58
C SER A 79 -1.62 13.71 -6.36
N ILE A 80 -0.59 13.34 -5.61
CA ILE A 80 -0.31 11.94 -5.25
C ILE A 80 -1.49 11.37 -4.46
N LEU A 81 -1.95 12.10 -3.45
CA LEU A 81 -3.08 11.66 -2.64
C LEU A 81 -4.37 11.57 -3.45
N ALA A 82 -4.64 12.53 -4.34
CA ALA A 82 -5.81 12.50 -5.20
C ALA A 82 -5.79 11.26 -6.12
N ASP A 83 -4.69 11.03 -6.84
CA ASP A 83 -4.57 9.93 -7.80
C ASP A 83 -4.72 8.57 -7.12
N ILE A 84 -4.06 8.38 -5.97
CA ILE A 84 -4.12 7.11 -5.21
C ILE A 84 -5.50 6.90 -4.59
N SER A 85 -6.13 7.95 -4.04
CA SER A 85 -7.46 7.84 -3.43
C SER A 85 -8.53 7.52 -4.48
N SER A 86 -8.48 8.17 -5.65
CA SER A 86 -9.37 7.86 -6.77
C SER A 86 -9.14 6.44 -7.27
N PHE A 87 -7.88 6.03 -7.45
CA PHE A 87 -7.54 4.67 -7.85
C PHE A 87 -8.12 3.62 -6.89
N TRP A 88 -7.94 3.81 -5.57
CA TRP A 88 -8.48 2.91 -4.56
C TRP A 88 -10.01 2.82 -4.63
N ARG A 89 -10.70 3.96 -4.63
CA ARG A 89 -12.17 4.04 -4.66
C ARG A 89 -12.76 3.36 -5.90
N GLU A 90 -12.16 3.59 -7.07
CA GLU A 90 -12.69 3.11 -8.34
C GLU A 90 -12.40 1.62 -8.59
N ASN A 91 -11.24 1.14 -8.15
CA ASN A 91 -10.69 -0.16 -8.56
C ASN A 91 -10.64 -1.20 -7.43
N ILE A 92 -10.59 -0.78 -6.16
CA ILE A 92 -10.33 -1.68 -5.03
C ILE A 92 -11.48 -1.68 -4.03
N ASP A 93 -11.97 -0.50 -3.65
CA ASP A 93 -13.02 -0.36 -2.65
C ASP A 93 -14.28 -1.18 -3.04
N ASN A 94 -14.88 -1.85 -2.05
CA ASN A 94 -15.98 -2.80 -2.20
C ASN A 94 -15.74 -4.02 -3.13
N ARG A 95 -14.52 -4.21 -3.65
CA ARG A 95 -14.16 -5.37 -4.50
C ARG A 95 -13.16 -6.32 -3.83
N PHE A 96 -12.43 -5.85 -2.83
CA PHE A 96 -11.48 -6.65 -2.07
C PHE A 96 -12.14 -7.28 -0.82
N PRO A 97 -11.90 -8.57 -0.51
CA PRO A 97 -12.66 -9.27 0.51
C PRO A 97 -12.29 -8.94 1.96
N LEU A 98 -11.13 -8.32 2.21
CA LEU A 98 -10.69 -7.95 3.56
C LEU A 98 -11.05 -6.50 3.86
N LYS A 99 -11.38 -6.20 5.12
CA LYS A 99 -11.58 -4.81 5.58
C LYS A 99 -10.28 -4.11 6.01
N ASN A 100 -9.28 -4.90 6.39
CA ASN A 100 -7.99 -4.43 6.89
C ASN A 100 -6.88 -4.99 6.02
N TYR A 101 -6.23 -4.15 5.24
CA TYR A 101 -5.19 -4.58 4.31
C TYR A 101 -4.25 -3.43 3.93
N VAL A 102 -3.12 -3.83 3.39
CA VAL A 102 -2.13 -2.94 2.78
C VAL A 102 -2.08 -3.26 1.30
N PHE A 103 -1.92 -2.24 0.48
CA PHE A 103 -1.65 -2.42 -0.93
C PHE A 103 -0.52 -1.50 -1.38
N ASP A 104 0.31 -2.01 -2.29
CA ASP A 104 1.44 -1.28 -2.85
C ASP A 104 1.06 -0.86 -4.29
N VAL A 105 1.36 0.38 -4.66
CA VAL A 105 1.10 0.96 -5.99
C VAL A 105 2.33 1.66 -6.52
N VAL A 106 2.40 1.79 -7.84
CA VAL A 106 3.30 2.75 -8.51
C VAL A 106 2.46 3.82 -9.21
N ARG A 107 2.76 5.08 -8.93
CA ARG A 107 2.29 6.24 -9.71
C ARG A 107 3.38 6.58 -10.72
N LYS A 108 3.18 6.23 -11.99
CA LYS A 108 4.16 6.45 -13.06
C LYS A 108 4.19 7.90 -13.52
N SER A 109 3.02 8.50 -13.60
CA SER A 109 2.79 9.89 -13.94
C SER A 109 1.46 10.32 -13.31
N LYS A 110 1.10 11.60 -13.41
CA LYS A 110 -0.19 12.08 -12.92
C LYS A 110 -1.33 11.29 -13.58
N ASP A 111 -2.29 10.87 -12.77
CA ASP A 111 -3.46 10.06 -13.18
C ASP A 111 -3.12 8.63 -13.65
N GLU A 112 -1.85 8.19 -13.62
CA GLU A 112 -1.41 6.84 -14.01
C GLU A 112 -0.90 6.04 -12.80
N VAL A 113 -1.82 5.33 -12.14
CA VAL A 113 -1.56 4.48 -10.98
C VAL A 113 -1.72 3.00 -11.35
N LEU A 114 -0.74 2.18 -10.97
CA LEU A 114 -0.79 0.73 -11.14
C LEU A 114 -0.67 0.02 -9.79
N LEU A 115 -1.55 -0.94 -9.56
CA LEU A 115 -1.46 -1.85 -8.42
C LEU A 115 -0.28 -2.81 -8.58
N LEU A 116 0.58 -2.88 -7.56
CA LEU A 116 1.69 -3.81 -7.48
C LEU A 116 1.30 -5.01 -6.61
N ASP A 117 0.84 -4.80 -5.38
CA ASP A 117 0.66 -5.90 -4.45
C ASP A 117 -0.43 -5.67 -3.42
N PHE A 118 -0.93 -6.75 -2.83
CA PHE A 118 -1.75 -6.73 -1.62
C PHE A 118 -1.05 -7.52 -0.52
N SER A 119 -1.22 -7.09 0.73
CA SER A 119 -0.80 -7.81 1.92
C SER A 119 -1.84 -7.62 3.03
N PRO A 120 -2.18 -8.63 3.84
CA PRO A 120 -3.01 -8.42 5.02
C PRO A 120 -2.37 -7.40 5.98
N LEU A 121 -3.19 -6.60 6.65
CA LEU A 121 -2.71 -5.74 7.73
C LEU A 121 -2.57 -6.61 8.99
N HIS A 122 -1.34 -6.79 9.48
CA HIS A 122 -1.07 -7.63 10.66
C HIS A 122 0.10 -7.11 11.47
N GLU A 123 -0.13 -6.96 12.77
CA GLU A 123 0.87 -6.64 13.77
C GLU A 123 1.94 -7.73 13.82
N GLY A 124 3.10 -7.47 13.18
CA GLY A 124 4.27 -8.35 13.23
C GLY A 124 4.70 -9.01 11.92
N ARG A 125 3.96 -8.85 10.80
CA ARG A 125 4.43 -9.30 9.46
C ARG A 125 4.46 -8.22 8.40
N THR A 126 3.51 -7.29 8.43
CA THR A 126 3.49 -6.17 7.51
C THR A 126 4.16 -4.99 8.20
N ARG A 127 5.39 -4.65 7.78
CA ARG A 127 6.06 -3.42 8.26
C ARG A 127 5.18 -2.23 7.84
N GLY A 128 4.64 -1.51 8.82
CA GLY A 128 3.84 -0.31 8.61
C GLY A 128 4.65 0.90 8.09
N LEU A 129 5.96 0.73 7.89
CA LEU A 129 6.89 1.75 7.41
C LEU A 129 6.82 3.02 8.28
N LEU A 130 6.14 4.06 7.83
CA LEU A 130 5.96 5.32 8.56
C LEU A 130 4.69 5.34 9.44
N PHE A 131 3.89 4.28 9.41
CA PHE A 131 2.75 4.08 10.29
C PHE A 131 3.08 2.95 11.28
N ASP A 132 2.97 3.20 12.58
CA ASP A 132 2.91 2.08 13.54
C ASP A 132 1.51 1.49 13.43
N ASN A 133 1.37 0.16 13.39
CA ASN A 133 0.07 -0.49 13.25
C ASN A 133 -0.90 -0.05 14.36
N ARG A 134 -0.36 0.29 15.55
CA ARG A 134 -1.08 0.85 16.71
C ARG A 134 -1.66 2.26 16.46
N SER A 135 -1.00 3.08 15.64
CA SER A 135 -1.46 4.44 15.33
C SER A 135 -2.69 4.47 14.41
N THR A 136 -3.05 3.33 13.80
CA THR A 136 -4.25 3.23 12.95
C THR A 136 -5.54 3.21 13.78
N ASP A 137 -5.49 2.68 15.01
CA ASP A 137 -6.61 2.70 15.95
C ASP A 137 -6.77 4.08 16.62
N GLU A 138 -5.70 4.87 16.71
CA GLU A 138 -5.70 6.21 17.34
C GLU A 138 -6.29 7.32 16.47
N LEU A 139 -6.59 7.07 15.19
CA LEU A 139 -7.27 8.01 14.30
C LEU A 139 -8.80 8.11 14.55
N HIS A 140 -9.28 7.52 15.64
CA HIS A 140 -10.70 7.45 16.01
C HIS A 140 -11.08 8.20 17.29
N ALA A 141 -10.21 9.03 17.86
CA ALA A 141 -10.51 9.80 19.08
C ALA A 141 -10.61 11.31 18.82
N ASP A 142 -11.73 11.75 18.23
CA ASP A 142 -12.51 12.91 18.69
C ASP A 142 -13.63 13.25 17.68
N GLY A 143 -14.84 13.47 18.19
CA GLY A 143 -15.93 14.13 17.45
C GLY A 143 -17.18 13.29 17.21
N ASP A 144 -17.95 13.08 18.27
CA ASP A 144 -19.35 12.66 18.23
C ASP A 144 -20.20 13.87 17.81
N ASP A 145 -20.24 14.19 16.52
CA ASP A 145 -21.21 15.14 15.92
C ASP A 145 -21.38 14.79 14.43
N ALA A 146 -22.52 14.21 14.10
CA ALA A 146 -22.90 13.87 12.73
C ALA A 146 -23.33 15.14 11.97
N GLU A 147 -22.61 15.48 10.89
CA GLU A 147 -23.10 16.04 9.60
C GLU A 147 -21.95 16.74 8.85
N ASP A 148 -21.02 15.96 8.29
CA ASP A 148 -20.27 16.27 7.05
C ASP A 148 -19.40 15.06 6.68
N LEU A 149 -19.95 14.13 5.89
CA LEU A 149 -19.24 12.94 5.38
C LEU A 149 -18.26 13.32 4.25
N HIS A 150 -17.45 14.37 4.42
CA HIS A 150 -16.20 14.43 3.68
C HIS A 150 -15.33 13.30 4.23
N GLU A 151 -15.28 12.20 3.48
CA GLU A 151 -14.33 11.11 3.66
C GLU A 151 -12.94 11.72 3.86
N ALA A 152 -12.49 11.83 5.10
CA ALA A 152 -11.33 12.65 5.40
C ALA A 152 -10.11 12.06 4.68
N MET A 153 -9.40 12.93 3.94
CA MET A 153 -8.28 12.56 3.10
C MET A 153 -7.26 11.71 3.88
N PRO A 154 -6.69 10.66 3.26
CA PRO A 154 -5.70 9.83 3.92
C PRO A 154 -4.47 10.65 4.32
N GLU A 155 -3.86 10.26 5.43
CA GLU A 155 -2.62 10.87 5.89
C GLU A 155 -1.48 10.50 4.93
N PHE A 156 -0.72 11.50 4.46
CA PHE A 156 0.50 11.25 3.69
C PHE A 156 1.75 11.50 4.54
N ARG A 157 2.49 10.43 4.83
CA ARG A 157 3.77 10.48 5.55
C ARG A 157 4.92 10.24 4.58
N TYR A 158 5.95 11.10 4.62
CA TYR A 158 7.16 10.99 3.81
C TYR A 158 8.33 11.69 4.53
N ILE A 159 9.56 11.35 4.15
CA ILE A 159 10.76 12.05 4.65
C ILE A 159 10.74 13.47 4.09
N SER A 160 10.70 14.48 4.95
CA SER A 160 10.55 15.88 4.58
C SER A 160 11.88 16.64 4.47
N SER A 161 13.01 16.06 4.89
CA SER A 161 14.33 16.67 4.81
C SER A 161 15.45 15.63 4.71
N GLU A 162 16.59 16.02 4.17
CA GLU A 162 17.78 15.19 3.93
C GLU A 162 18.54 14.79 5.22
N THR A 163 18.01 15.11 6.40
CA THR A 163 18.69 14.89 7.68
C THR A 163 18.70 13.43 8.10
N GLY A 164 19.81 12.76 7.78
CA GLY A 164 20.39 11.64 8.52
C GLY A 164 19.72 10.29 8.34
N VAL A 165 20.36 9.42 7.56
CA VAL A 165 20.10 7.97 7.45
C VAL A 165 19.72 7.39 8.81
N GLN A 166 18.46 6.96 8.97
CA GLN A 166 18.11 6.08 10.09
C GLN A 166 18.78 4.72 9.84
N PRO A 167 19.60 4.20 10.77
CA PRO A 167 20.06 2.83 10.68
C PRO A 167 18.85 1.92 10.66
N SER A 168 18.85 0.92 9.77
CA SER A 168 17.85 -0.13 9.77
C SER A 168 17.71 -0.70 11.19
N LEU A 169 16.52 -0.60 11.78
CA LEU A 169 16.20 -1.38 12.97
C LEU A 169 16.37 -2.87 12.59
N GLU A 170 17.42 -3.49 13.13
CA GLU A 170 17.59 -4.94 13.22
C GLU A 170 16.54 -5.56 14.15
#